data_AF-A0AAV0YQA6-F1
#
_entry.id   AF-A0AAV0YQA6-F1
#
_cell.length_a   1.000
_cell.length_b   1.000
_cell.length_c   1.000
_cell.angle_alpha   90.00
_cell.angle_beta   90.00
_cell.angle_gamma   90.00
#
_symmetry.space_group_name_H-M   'P 1'
#
loop_
_entity.id
_entity.type
_entity.pdbx_description
1 polymer ?
#
loop_
_entity_poly.entity_id
_entity_poly.type
_entity_poly.pdbx_seq_one_letter_code
_entity_poly.pdbx_strand_id
1 'polypeptide(L)'
;MLGLPSKGKYHSYHLTLVPCIAIAVTAIAFVMLIVLIVLIRQKSRELDEPDNIGKPHSKTLPSMPTWKFQEGSSSIFRKFNFKEIKKATEGFTTVIGQGGFGTVYKAHFSDGQIVAVKQMNRISEQA
;
A
#
# COMPACT_ATOMS: atom_id res chain seq x y z
N MET A 1 -58.79 -54.62 14.08
CA MET A 1 -57.55 -54.77 14.87
C MET A 1 -56.51 -53.80 14.30
N LEU A 2 -55.70 -53.27 15.21
CA LEU A 2 -54.92 -52.03 15.16
C LEU A 2 -54.25 -51.66 13.82
N GLY A 3 -54.46 -50.41 13.42
CA GLY A 3 -53.50 -49.67 12.62
C GLY A 3 -52.34 -49.21 13.51
N LEU A 4 -51.11 -49.36 13.02
CA LEU A 4 -49.92 -48.74 13.61
C LEU A 4 -49.40 -47.66 12.66
N PRO A 5 -49.07 -46.46 13.18
CA PRO A 5 -48.66 -45.34 12.36
C PRO A 5 -47.18 -45.45 11.98
N SER A 6 -46.92 -45.20 10.70
CA SER A 6 -45.63 -44.77 10.17
C SER A 6 -45.43 -43.29 10.49
N LYS A 7 -44.35 -42.94 11.20
CA LYS A 7 -43.48 -41.75 10.97
C LYS A 7 -42.67 -41.38 12.20
N GLY A 8 -41.41 -41.00 11.97
CA GLY A 8 -40.60 -40.32 12.98
C GLY A 8 -39.12 -40.10 12.68
N LYS A 9 -38.67 -40.02 11.42
CA LYS A 9 -37.26 -39.68 11.09
C LYS A 9 -37.05 -38.21 10.68
N TYR A 10 -37.97 -37.31 11.08
CA TYR A 10 -37.91 -35.89 10.76
C TYR A 10 -37.33 -35.01 11.88
N HIS A 11 -36.83 -35.58 12.97
CA HIS A 11 -36.28 -34.77 14.08
C HIS A 11 -34.75 -34.71 14.10
N SER A 12 -34.06 -35.53 13.29
CA SER A 12 -32.59 -35.64 13.33
C SER A 12 -31.86 -34.72 12.34
N TYR A 13 -32.52 -34.21 11.30
CA TYR A 13 -31.85 -33.36 10.29
C TYR A 13 -31.55 -31.95 10.80
N HIS A 14 -32.38 -31.37 11.68
CA HIS A 14 -32.11 -30.02 12.17
C HIS A 14 -30.93 -30.03 13.16
N LEU A 15 -30.78 -31.13 13.89
CA LEU A 15 -29.68 -31.36 14.83
C LEU A 15 -28.34 -31.62 14.10
N THR A 16 -28.36 -32.20 12.89
CA THR A 16 -27.15 -32.43 12.08
C THR A 16 -26.85 -31.33 11.06
N LEU A 17 -27.85 -30.61 10.56
CA LEU A 17 -27.66 -29.57 9.54
C LEU A 17 -27.03 -28.28 10.11
N VAL A 18 -27.36 -27.91 11.34
CA VAL A 18 -26.76 -26.76 12.04
C VAL A 18 -25.24 -26.91 12.20
N PRO A 19 -24.70 -28.02 12.74
CA PRO A 19 -23.25 -28.20 12.83
C PRO A 19 -22.60 -28.35 11.44
N CYS A 20 -23.27 -28.94 10.45
CA CYS A 20 -22.73 -29.02 9.09
C CYS A 20 -22.51 -27.63 8.46
N ILE A 21 -23.48 -26.72 8.59
CA ILE A 21 -23.33 -25.34 8.08
C ILE A 21 -22.22 -24.60 8.84
N ALA A 22 -22.18 -24.75 10.18
CA ALA A 22 -21.13 -24.14 10.98
C ALA A 22 -19.74 -24.62 10.54
N ILE A 23 -19.54 -25.91 10.31
CA ILE A 23 -18.28 -26.47 9.82
C ILE A 23 -17.95 -25.92 8.43
N ALA A 24 -18.92 -25.87 7.51
CA ALA A 24 -18.70 -25.36 6.16
C ALA A 24 -18.29 -23.87 6.15
N VAL A 25 -18.96 -23.03 6.93
CA VAL A 25 -18.63 -21.60 7.04
C VAL A 25 -17.25 -21.41 7.67
N THR A 26 -16.93 -22.19 8.71
CA THR A 26 -15.63 -22.12 9.38
C THR A 26 -14.51 -22.55 8.43
N ALA A 27 -14.73 -23.60 7.63
CA ALA A 27 -13.78 -24.07 6.63
C ALA A 27 -13.54 -23.02 5.53
N ILE A 28 -14.60 -22.39 5.00
CA ILE A 28 -14.47 -21.33 3.99
C ILE A 28 -13.71 -20.13 4.55
N ALA A 29 -14.05 -19.67 5.76
CA ALA A 29 -13.36 -18.56 6.41
C ALA A 29 -11.87 -18.88 6.64
N PHE A 30 -11.55 -20.12 7.05
CA PHE A 30 -10.17 -20.56 7.25
C PHE A 30 -9.38 -20.65 5.93
N VAL A 31 -9.99 -21.14 4.86
CA VAL A 31 -9.39 -21.14 3.50
C VAL A 31 -9.13 -19.71 3.03
N MET A 32 -10.10 -18.80 3.18
CA MET A 32 -9.93 -17.39 2.84
C MET A 32 -8.79 -16.75 3.64
N LEU A 33 -8.70 -17.04 4.95
CA LEU A 33 -7.62 -16.57 5.81
C LEU A 33 -6.24 -17.06 5.34
N ILE A 34 -6.12 -18.35 4.98
CA ILE A 34 -4.87 -18.91 4.44
C ILE A 34 -4.50 -18.23 3.13
N VAL A 35 -5.46 -18.04 2.22
CA VAL A 35 -5.21 -17.34 0.95
C VAL A 35 -4.74 -15.91 1.21
N LEU A 36 -5.37 -15.18 2.13
CA LEU A 36 -4.93 -13.83 2.51
C LEU A 36 -3.51 -13.84 3.08
N ILE A 37 -3.18 -14.78 3.98
CA ILE A 37 -1.82 -14.95 4.51
C ILE A 37 -0.82 -15.25 3.39
N VAL A 38 -1.16 -16.13 2.46
CA VAL A 38 -0.31 -16.47 1.31
C VAL A 38 -0.11 -15.27 0.40
N LEU A 39 -1.16 -14.49 0.10
CA LEU A 39 -1.05 -13.27 -0.72
C LEU A 39 -0.18 -12.21 -0.03
N ILE A 40 -0.33 -12.04 1.29
CA ILE A 40 0.52 -11.14 2.08
C ILE A 40 1.97 -11.63 2.07
N ARG A 41 2.20 -12.92 2.34
CA ARG A 41 3.55 -13.51 2.32
C ARG A 41 4.17 -13.48 0.93
N GLN A 42 3.41 -13.77 -0.13
CA GLN A 42 3.89 -13.75 -1.51
C GLN A 42 4.25 -12.34 -1.94
N LYS A 43 3.43 -11.34 -1.58
CA LYS A 43 3.74 -9.93 -1.83
C LYS A 43 4.92 -9.43 -0.99
N SER A 44 5.11 -9.98 0.21
CA SER A 44 6.24 -9.66 1.07
C SER A 44 7.55 -10.36 0.67
N ARG A 45 7.47 -11.48 -0.07
CA ARG A 45 8.64 -12.20 -0.60
C ARG A 45 9.34 -11.46 -1.74
N GLU A 46 8.74 -10.41 -2.28
CA GLU A 46 9.39 -9.48 -3.20
C GLU A 46 10.38 -8.55 -2.48
N LEU A 47 10.31 -8.42 -1.15
CA LEU A 47 11.00 -7.37 -0.38
C LEU A 47 12.03 -7.87 0.65
N ASP A 48 12.39 -9.15 0.64
CA ASP A 48 13.45 -9.70 1.48
C ASP A 48 14.75 -9.88 0.69
N GLU A 49 15.50 -8.79 0.52
CA GLU A 49 16.92 -8.84 0.12
C GLU A 49 17.78 -8.87 1.39
N PRO A 50 18.54 -9.96 1.66
CA PRO A 50 19.45 -10.03 2.80
C PRO A 50 20.71 -9.21 2.51
N ASP A 51 20.80 -8.00 3.08
CA ASP A 51 22.01 -7.18 3.04
C ASP A 51 23.04 -7.71 4.06
N ASN A 52 24.13 -8.30 3.55
CA ASN A 52 25.25 -8.78 4.33
C ASN A 52 26.54 -8.03 3.92
N ILE A 53 27.10 -7.34 4.91
CA ILE A 53 28.49 -6.86 5.04
C ILE A 53 28.84 -5.53 4.35
N GLY A 54 29.06 -4.51 5.21
CA GLY A 54 30.06 -3.46 4.96
C GLY A 54 29.74 -2.06 5.49
N LYS A 55 30.03 -1.76 6.76
CA LYS A 55 30.12 -0.38 7.29
C LYS A 55 31.41 0.30 6.76
N PRO A 56 31.50 1.65 6.63
CA PRO A 56 31.76 2.54 7.79
C PRO A 56 30.92 3.85 7.77
N HIS A 57 30.17 4.14 8.83
CA HIS A 57 30.52 5.14 9.87
C HIS A 57 30.64 6.61 9.38
N SER A 58 29.57 7.43 9.54
CA SER A 58 29.57 8.54 10.52
C SER A 58 28.24 9.36 10.56
N LYS A 59 27.70 9.52 11.78
CA LYS A 59 26.87 10.61 12.39
C LYS A 59 25.41 10.90 11.90
N THR A 60 24.45 10.34 12.64
CA THR A 60 23.28 10.98 13.30
C THR A 60 22.26 11.84 12.49
N LEU A 61 21.11 11.26 12.09
CA LEU A 61 19.75 11.36 12.70
C LEU A 61 18.67 10.84 11.69
N PRO A 62 17.50 10.35 12.15
CA PRO A 62 16.67 9.39 11.42
C PRO A 62 15.66 10.08 10.49
N SER A 63 15.48 9.57 9.27
CA SER A 63 14.25 9.84 8.53
C SER A 63 13.97 8.83 7.41
N MET A 64 12.77 8.28 7.50
CA MET A 64 11.93 7.71 6.44
C MET A 64 12.27 6.32 5.87
N PRO A 65 11.24 5.48 5.63
CA PRO A 65 11.41 4.18 5.01
C PRO A 65 11.77 4.41 3.54
N THR A 66 13.00 4.08 3.18
CA THR A 66 13.46 4.03 1.80
C THR A 66 12.75 2.86 1.12
N TRP A 67 11.67 3.14 0.40
CA TRP A 67 11.10 2.22 -0.57
C TRP A 67 12.21 1.92 -1.59
N LYS A 68 12.75 0.70 -1.59
CA LYS A 68 13.78 0.26 -2.54
C LYS A 68 13.16 0.25 -3.95
N PHE A 69 13.33 1.35 -4.68
CA PHE A 69 13.16 1.35 -6.12
C PHE A 69 14.42 0.74 -6.74
N GLN A 70 14.18 -0.41 -7.37
CA GLN A 70 14.99 -1.12 -8.35
C GLN A 70 16.15 -0.32 -8.95
N GLU A 71 17.34 -0.91 -8.81
CA GLU A 71 18.58 -0.54 -9.44
C GLU A 71 18.46 -0.61 -10.96
N GLY A 72 17.95 0.47 -11.55
CA GLY A 72 17.95 0.73 -12.98
C GLY A 72 18.41 2.17 -13.18
N SER A 73 19.72 2.38 -13.27
CA SER A 73 20.39 3.67 -13.47
C SER A 73 20.04 4.73 -12.41
N SER A 74 21.02 5.11 -11.59
CA SER A 74 20.98 6.22 -10.62
C SER A 74 20.60 7.60 -11.20
N SER A 75 20.22 7.69 -12.47
CA SER A 75 19.82 8.89 -13.20
C SER A 75 18.32 9.23 -13.10
N ILE A 76 17.44 8.30 -12.72
CA ILE A 76 15.98 8.52 -12.77
C ILE A 76 15.49 9.44 -11.63
N PHE A 77 16.10 9.38 -10.45
CA PHE A 77 15.70 10.18 -9.29
C PHE A 77 16.78 11.20 -8.90
N ARG A 78 16.76 12.35 -9.59
CA ARG A 78 17.61 13.50 -9.22
C ARG A 78 17.00 14.27 -8.05
N LYS A 79 17.80 14.56 -7.03
CA LYS A 79 17.44 15.48 -5.94
C LYS A 79 17.70 16.91 -6.39
N PHE A 80 16.71 17.79 -6.22
CA PHE A 80 16.80 19.21 -6.54
C PHE A 80 16.82 20.03 -5.26
N ASN A 81 17.62 21.10 -5.24
CA ASN A 81 17.61 22.03 -4.11
C ASN A 81 16.39 22.97 -4.20
N PHE A 82 15.85 23.42 -3.08
CA PHE A 82 14.73 24.37 -3.07
C PHE A 82 15.05 25.65 -3.86
N LYS A 83 16.29 26.16 -3.79
CA LYS A 83 16.72 27.32 -4.58
C LYS A 83 16.63 27.07 -6.08
N GLU A 84 16.97 25.87 -6.52
CA GLU A 84 16.91 25.44 -7.92
C GLU A 84 15.46 25.36 -8.39
N ILE A 85 14.60 24.71 -7.60
CA ILE A 85 13.15 24.61 -7.87
C ILE A 85 12.51 26.00 -7.90
N LYS A 86 12.83 26.86 -6.93
CA LYS A 86 12.30 28.23 -6.84
C LYS A 86 12.72 29.05 -8.06
N LYS A 87 13.97 28.93 -8.50
CA LYS A 87 14.44 29.60 -9.72
C LYS A 87 13.72 29.07 -10.96
N ALA A 88 13.61 27.74 -11.10
CA ALA A 88 12.98 27.12 -12.25
C ALA A 88 11.48 27.44 -12.35
N THR A 89 10.79 27.60 -11.23
CA THR A 89 9.37 27.98 -11.14
C THR A 89 9.15 29.50 -11.09
N GLU A 90 10.20 30.31 -11.29
CA GLU A 90 10.16 31.77 -11.18
C GLU A 90 9.57 32.29 -9.87
N GLY A 91 9.76 31.55 -8.77
CA GLY A 91 9.15 31.86 -7.48
C GLY A 91 7.75 31.29 -7.29
N PHE A 92 7.40 30.19 -7.99
CA PHE A 92 6.08 29.56 -7.97
C PHE A 92 4.97 30.45 -8.53
N THR A 93 5.21 31.09 -9.68
CA THR A 93 4.29 32.07 -10.30
C THR A 93 3.27 31.41 -11.22
N THR A 94 3.70 30.46 -12.06
CA THR A 94 2.86 29.86 -13.11
C THR A 94 2.22 28.57 -12.62
N VAL A 95 0.95 28.65 -12.18
CA VAL A 95 0.15 27.49 -11.78
C VAL A 95 -0.37 26.76 -13.01
N ILE A 96 -0.20 25.44 -13.05
CA ILE A 96 -0.73 24.55 -14.10
C ILE A 96 -1.76 23.54 -13.57
N GLY A 97 -1.95 23.47 -12.26
CA GLY A 97 -2.99 22.67 -11.64
C GLY A 97 -3.05 22.86 -10.13
N GLN A 98 -4.22 22.63 -9.54
CA GLN A 98 -4.43 22.72 -8.09
C GLN A 98 -5.38 21.61 -7.65
N GLY A 99 -5.12 21.00 -6.51
CA GLY A 99 -5.98 19.99 -5.90
C GLY A 99 -5.75 19.85 -4.40
N GLY A 100 -6.40 18.88 -3.76
CA GLY A 100 -6.34 18.70 -2.29
C GLY A 100 -4.94 18.47 -1.73
N PHE A 101 -4.02 17.95 -2.55
CA PHE A 101 -2.64 17.68 -2.16
C PHE A 101 -1.69 18.88 -2.36
N GLY A 102 -2.14 19.96 -2.99
CA GLY A 102 -1.32 21.15 -3.24
C GLY A 102 -1.41 21.70 -4.66
N THR A 103 -0.45 22.55 -5.00
CA THR A 103 -0.42 23.32 -6.24
C THR A 103 0.72 22.85 -7.14
N VAL A 104 0.43 22.66 -8.42
CA VAL A 104 1.39 22.26 -9.45
C VAL A 104 1.77 23.49 -10.26
N TYR A 105 3.07 23.72 -10.39
CA TYR A 105 3.65 24.86 -11.11
C TYR A 105 4.45 24.41 -12.31
N LYS A 106 4.47 25.24 -13.36
CA LYS A 106 5.41 25.08 -14.48
C LYS A 106 6.82 25.46 -14.02
N ALA A 107 7.81 24.65 -14.36
CA ALA A 107 9.21 24.92 -14.10
C ALA A 107 10.04 24.81 -15.38
N HIS A 108 10.98 25.73 -15.55
CA HIS A 108 11.96 25.74 -16.62
C HIS A 108 13.37 25.64 -16.02
N PHE A 109 14.02 24.50 -16.19
CA PHE A 109 15.38 24.29 -15.70
C PHE A 109 16.43 24.86 -16.67
N SER A 110 17.65 25.06 -16.17
CA SER A 110 18.77 25.63 -16.94
C SER A 110 19.28 24.69 -18.04
N ASP A 111 18.95 23.41 -17.96
CA ASP A 111 19.22 22.41 -18.99
C ASP A 111 18.17 22.39 -20.11
N GLY A 112 17.20 23.33 -20.10
CA GLY A 112 16.14 23.44 -21.09
C GLY A 112 14.95 22.53 -20.81
N GLN A 113 14.96 21.74 -19.74
CA GLN A 113 13.84 20.87 -19.39
C GLN A 113 12.66 21.68 -18.83
N ILE A 114 11.47 21.43 -19.37
CA ILE A 114 10.21 21.96 -18.87
C ILE A 114 9.51 20.86 -18.09
N VAL A 115 9.26 21.09 -16.80
CA VAL A 115 8.62 20.09 -15.93
C VAL A 115 7.49 20.68 -15.10
N ALA A 116 6.70 19.81 -14.49
CA ALA A 116 5.71 20.15 -13.47
C ALA A 116 6.30 19.97 -12.06
N VAL A 117 6.26 21.02 -11.25
CA VAL A 117 6.67 20.98 -9.84
C VAL A 117 5.42 21.02 -8.96
N LYS A 118 5.15 19.94 -8.22
CA LYS A 118 4.07 19.92 -7.23
C LYS A 118 4.57 20.39 -5.86
N GLN A 119 4.03 21.51 -5.39
CA GLN A 119 4.21 22.00 -4.04
C GLN A 119 3.10 21.43 -3.16
N MET A 120 3.48 20.62 -2.18
CA MET A 120 2.52 20.11 -1.20
C MET A 120 2.13 21.23 -0.24
N ASN A 121 0.83 21.39 0.02
CA ASN A 121 0.39 22.27 1.10
C ASN A 121 0.91 21.71 2.43
N ARG A 122 1.28 22.60 3.36
CA ARG A 122 1.56 22.18 4.74
C ARG A 122 0.24 21.71 5.33
N ILE A 123 -0.03 20.42 5.26
CA ILE A 123 -1.11 19.80 6.02
C ILE A 123 -0.61 19.81 7.46
N SER A 124 -0.99 20.83 8.22
CA SER A 124 -1.01 20.71 9.68
C SER A 124 -2.03 19.64 10.00
N GLU A 125 -1.61 18.54 10.62
CA GLU A 125 -2.55 17.66 11.32
C GLU A 125 -3.38 18.51 12.28
N GLN A 126 -4.71 18.38 12.22
CA GLN A 126 -5.63 18.40 13.37
C GLN A 126 -7.09 18.47 12.90
N ALA A 127 -7.77 17.33 12.94
CA ALA A 127 -8.99 17.09 13.71
C ALA A 127 -9.25 15.58 13.78
#